data_AF-A0A7R9IUP1-F1
#
_entry.id   AF-A0A7R9IUP1-F1
#
_cell.length_a   1.000
_cell.length_b   1.000
_cell.length_c   1.000
_cell.angle_alpha   90.00
_cell.angle_beta   90.00
_cell.angle_gamma   90.00
#
_symmetry.space_group_name_H-M   'P 1'
#
loop_
_entity.id
_entity.type
_entity.pdbx_description
1 polymer ?
#
loop_
_entity_poly.entity_id
_entity_poly.type
_entity_poly.pdbx_seq_one_letter_code
_entity_poly.pdbx_strand_id
1 'polypeptide(L)'
;MPICHLSSSVSTQRAFRLGQALGCETKDPQHLADFLRTVPAEKIVLALGSSLSDEEKQRVLTITFIPTEEFGADVFIPGDPVKLLKEGRFHKVPFITGVTSAEGKLALSGK
;
A
#
# COMPACT_ATOMS: atom_id res chain seq x y z
N MET A 1 5.81 7.81 9.29
CA MET A 1 5.25 7.92 7.93
C MET A 1 5.73 6.69 7.16
N PRO A 2 4.88 5.67 6.95
CA PRO A 2 5.38 4.44 6.35
C PRO A 2 5.30 4.56 4.82
N ILE A 3 6.46 4.57 4.19
CA ILE A 3 6.61 4.66 2.72
C ILE A 3 6.62 3.24 2.11
N CYS A 4 6.94 2.23 2.93
CA CYS A 4 7.22 0.87 2.50
C CYS A 4 6.24 -0.18 3.07
N HIS A 5 5.31 0.24 3.94
CA HIS A 5 4.37 -0.63 4.62
C HIS A 5 3.03 0.09 4.91
N LEU A 6 1.92 -0.63 4.89
CA LEU A 6 0.63 -0.16 5.42
C LEU A 6 0.04 -1.19 6.36
N SER A 7 -0.65 -0.72 7.41
CA SER A 7 -1.53 -1.61 8.17
C SER A 7 -2.69 -2.08 7.29
N SER A 8 -3.17 -3.31 7.54
CA SER A 8 -4.27 -3.89 6.76
C SER A 8 -5.54 -3.00 6.78
N SER A 9 -5.79 -2.31 7.90
CA SER A 9 -6.91 -1.38 8.03
C SER A 9 -6.84 -0.20 7.05
N VAL A 10 -5.67 0.40 6.87
CA VAL A 10 -5.49 1.54 5.95
C VAL A 10 -5.61 1.06 4.49
N SER A 11 -5.00 -0.10 4.17
CA SER A 11 -5.13 -0.72 2.85
C SER A 11 -6.60 -1.00 2.49
N THR A 12 -7.37 -1.52 3.46
CA THR A 12 -8.81 -1.77 3.32
C THR A 12 -9.57 -0.48 3.07
N GLN A 13 -9.33 0.58 3.86
CA GLN A 13 -9.99 1.87 3.66
C GLN A 13 -9.72 2.47 2.27
N ARG A 14 -8.48 2.36 1.78
CA ARG A 14 -8.13 2.80 0.42
C ARG A 14 -8.89 2.00 -0.64
N ALA A 15 -9.03 0.69 -0.47
CA ALA A 15 -9.81 -0.14 -1.39
C ALA A 15 -11.29 0.29 -1.44
N PHE A 16 -11.91 0.59 -0.29
CA PHE A 16 -13.29 1.10 -0.25
C PHE A 16 -13.44 2.46 -0.92
N ARG A 17 -12.51 3.41 -0.68
CA ARG A 17 -12.52 4.72 -1.36
C ARG A 17 -12.34 4.59 -2.87
N LEU A 18 -11.49 3.66 -3.31
CA LEU A 18 -11.33 3.33 -4.73
C LEU A 18 -12.63 2.79 -5.32
N GLY A 19 -13.28 1.84 -4.64
CA GLY A 19 -14.59 1.32 -5.04
C GLY A 19 -15.63 2.42 -5.20
N GLN A 20 -15.72 3.31 -4.21
CA GLN A 20 -16.63 4.46 -4.24
C GLN A 20 -16.35 5.38 -5.43
N ALA A 21 -15.07 5.69 -5.70
CA ALA A 21 -14.67 6.52 -6.84
C ALA A 21 -15.00 5.87 -8.20
N LEU A 22 -15.10 4.53 -8.24
CA LEU A 22 -15.48 3.75 -9.43
C LEU A 22 -16.99 3.48 -9.51
N GLY A 23 -17.79 3.97 -8.55
CA GLY A 23 -19.24 3.83 -8.53
C GLY A 23 -19.79 2.66 -7.71
N CYS A 24 -18.98 2.05 -6.83
CA CYS A 24 -19.41 1.00 -5.91
C CYS A 24 -19.39 1.50 -4.46
N GLU A 25 -20.57 1.79 -3.92
CA GLU A 25 -20.75 2.11 -2.51
C GLU A 25 -21.24 0.86 -1.76
N THR A 26 -20.37 0.29 -0.93
CA THR A 26 -20.67 -0.92 -0.15
C THR A 26 -19.90 -0.91 1.17
N LYS A 27 -20.36 -1.70 2.13
CA LYS A 27 -19.64 -2.02 3.37
C LYS A 27 -19.13 -3.46 3.40
N ASP A 28 -19.48 -4.27 2.40
CA ASP A 28 -19.07 -5.67 2.29
C ASP A 28 -17.77 -5.78 1.47
N PRO A 29 -16.65 -6.24 2.08
CA PRO A 29 -15.39 -6.43 1.38
C PRO A 29 -15.48 -7.42 0.22
N GLN A 30 -16.33 -8.46 0.33
CA GLN A 30 -16.46 -9.46 -0.71
C GLN A 30 -17.16 -8.88 -1.94
N HIS A 31 -18.28 -8.19 -1.74
CA HIS A 31 -18.97 -7.45 -2.81
C HIS A 31 -18.05 -6.44 -3.49
N LEU A 32 -17.26 -5.68 -2.74
CA LEU A 32 -16.29 -4.75 -3.29
C LEU A 32 -15.25 -5.47 -4.16
N ALA A 33 -14.68 -6.57 -3.68
CA ALA A 33 -13.69 -7.34 -4.41
C ALA A 33 -14.26 -7.90 -5.72
N ASP A 34 -15.49 -8.42 -5.68
CA ASP A 34 -16.17 -8.95 -6.85
C ASP A 34 -16.48 -7.85 -7.87
N PHE A 35 -16.93 -6.67 -7.41
CA PHE A 35 -17.09 -5.51 -8.27
C PHE A 35 -15.77 -5.11 -8.93
N LEU A 36 -14.68 -4.95 -8.16
CA LEU A 36 -13.38 -4.53 -8.69
C LEU A 36 -12.82 -5.50 -9.74
N ARG A 37 -13.13 -6.81 -9.64
CA ARG A 37 -12.77 -7.80 -10.67
C ARG A 37 -13.47 -7.58 -12.02
N THR A 38 -14.60 -6.88 -12.03
CA THR A 38 -15.33 -6.53 -13.27
C THR A 38 -14.85 -5.23 -13.91
N VAL A 39 -14.12 -4.40 -13.16
CA VAL A 39 -13.65 -3.09 -13.63
C VAL A 39 -12.41 -3.28 -14.53
N PRO A 40 -12.34 -2.63 -15.70
CA PRO A 40 -11.13 -2.64 -16.52
C PRO A 40 -9.90 -2.16 -15.73
N ALA A 41 -8.79 -2.89 -15.83
CA ALA A 41 -7.57 -2.61 -15.07
C ALA A 41 -7.07 -1.16 -15.27
N GLU A 42 -7.17 -0.62 -16.48
CA GLU A 42 -6.80 0.76 -16.79
C GLU A 42 -7.59 1.77 -15.95
N LYS A 43 -8.91 1.55 -15.77
CA LYS A 43 -9.75 2.42 -14.93
C LYS A 43 -9.34 2.34 -13.47
N ILE A 44 -8.96 1.16 -12.99
CA ILE A 44 -8.45 0.97 -11.62
C ILE A 44 -7.19 1.82 -11.42
N VAL A 45 -6.23 1.72 -12.36
CA VAL A 45 -4.96 2.47 -12.29
C VAL A 45 -5.20 3.98 -12.32
N LEU A 46 -6.06 4.46 -13.21
CA LEU A 46 -6.39 5.89 -13.32
C LEU A 46 -7.11 6.43 -12.07
N ALA A 47 -7.86 5.59 -11.36
CA ALA A 47 -8.60 5.98 -10.15
C ALA A 47 -7.79 5.89 -8.85
N LEU A 48 -6.54 5.40 -8.89
CA LEU A 48 -5.73 5.19 -7.68
C LEU A 48 -5.55 6.46 -6.84
N GLY A 49 -5.44 7.64 -7.46
CA GLY A 49 -5.30 8.91 -6.74
C GLY A 49 -6.53 9.27 -5.87
N SER A 50 -7.72 8.80 -6.25
CA SER A 50 -8.98 9.06 -5.54
C SER A 50 -9.13 8.22 -4.26
N SER A 51 -8.30 7.19 -4.09
CA SER A 51 -8.32 6.34 -2.90
C SER A 51 -7.55 6.94 -1.70
N LEU A 52 -6.75 7.98 -1.95
CA LEU A 52 -5.96 8.66 -0.93
C LEU A 52 -6.79 9.74 -0.22
N SER A 53 -6.62 9.87 1.10
CA SER A 53 -7.16 11.02 1.84
C SER A 53 -6.43 12.30 1.44
N ASP A 54 -7.00 13.46 1.77
CA ASP A 54 -6.37 14.74 1.43
C ASP A 54 -5.04 14.93 2.15
N GLU A 55 -4.89 14.43 3.38
CA GLU A 55 -3.62 14.42 4.10
C GLU A 55 -2.59 13.50 3.43
N GLU A 56 -3.01 12.38 2.85
CA GLU A 56 -2.12 11.45 2.14
C GLU A 56 -1.62 12.04 0.82
N LYS A 57 -2.44 12.86 0.15
CA LYS A 57 -2.07 13.58 -1.08
C LYS A 57 -1.03 14.68 -0.85
N GLN A 58 -0.93 15.22 0.36
CA GLN A 58 0.07 16.25 0.69
C GLN A 58 1.47 15.69 0.98
N ARG A 59 1.63 14.35 1.05
CA ARG A 59 2.94 13.75 1.33
C ARG A 59 3.84 13.81 0.11
N VAL A 60 5.14 13.94 0.36
CA VAL A 60 6.19 14.06 -0.66
C VAL A 60 6.26 12.84 -1.58
N LEU A 61 6.03 11.64 -1.04
CA LEU A 61 5.96 10.39 -1.79
C LEU A 61 4.80 9.55 -1.23
N THR A 62 3.81 9.25 -2.07
CA THR A 62 2.70 8.36 -1.72
C THR A 62 2.50 7.34 -2.82
N ILE A 63 2.52 6.07 -2.43
CA ILE A 63 2.13 4.94 -3.27
C ILE A 63 0.84 4.37 -2.68
N THR A 64 -0.15 4.11 -3.54
CA THR A 64 -1.53 3.78 -3.12
C THR A 64 -1.69 2.39 -2.53
N PHE A 65 -1.15 1.37 -3.19
CA PHE A 65 -1.15 0.00 -2.68
C PHE A 65 0.30 -0.46 -2.59
N ILE A 66 0.71 -0.83 -1.38
CA ILE A 66 2.07 -1.26 -1.04
C ILE A 66 1.97 -2.48 -0.11
N PRO A 67 3.10 -3.16 0.20
CA PRO A 67 3.06 -4.33 1.06
C PRO A 67 2.35 -4.06 2.40
N THR A 68 1.46 -4.98 2.78
CA THR A 68 0.61 -4.88 3.97
C THR A 68 0.64 -6.21 4.73
N GLU A 69 0.23 -6.21 6.00
CA GLU A 69 0.12 -7.44 6.77
C GLU A 69 -0.94 -8.36 6.17
N GLU A 70 -0.64 -9.64 6.09
CA GLU A 70 -1.48 -10.67 5.48
C GLU A 70 -2.04 -11.63 6.55
N PHE A 71 -3.21 -12.20 6.27
CA PHE A 71 -3.86 -13.18 7.12
C PHE A 71 -4.09 -14.47 6.33
N GLY A 72 -3.78 -15.63 6.91
CA GLY A 72 -3.94 -16.92 6.25
C GLY A 72 -2.88 -17.93 6.67
N ALA A 73 -2.95 -19.13 6.08
CA ALA A 73 -2.03 -20.23 6.39
C ALA A 73 -0.69 -20.12 5.66
N ASP A 74 -0.62 -19.42 4.53
CA ASP A 74 0.58 -19.21 3.73
C ASP A 74 0.68 -17.73 3.35
N VAL A 75 1.47 -16.98 4.13
CA VAL A 75 1.59 -15.53 4.00
C VAL A 75 3.06 -15.11 3.96
N PHE A 76 3.38 -14.12 3.13
CA PHE A 76 4.72 -13.58 2.99
C PHE A 76 5.02 -12.56 4.08
N ILE A 77 4.04 -11.72 4.45
CA ILE A 77 4.16 -10.68 5.48
C ILE A 77 3.22 -11.00 6.64
N PRO A 78 3.65 -11.85 7.60
CA PRO A 78 2.79 -12.32 8.69
C PRO A 78 2.54 -11.28 9.79
N GLY A 79 3.00 -10.03 9.63
CA GLY A 79 2.81 -8.94 10.59
C GLY A 79 3.72 -7.75 10.32
N ASP A 80 3.68 -6.78 11.23
CA ASP A 80 4.42 -5.52 11.13
C ASP A 80 5.93 -5.77 10.89
N PRO A 81 6.49 -5.28 9.77
CA PRO A 81 7.89 -5.52 9.42
C PRO A 81 8.88 -5.07 10.50
N VAL A 82 8.61 -3.96 11.21
CA VAL A 82 9.51 -3.45 12.27
C VAL A 82 9.50 -4.39 13.47
N LYS A 83 8.33 -4.92 13.84
CA LYS A 83 8.19 -5.94 14.89
C LYS A 83 8.90 -7.23 14.50
N LEU A 84 8.69 -7.73 13.28
CA LEU A 84 9.34 -8.95 12.78
C LEU A 84 10.87 -8.82 12.82
N LEU A 85 11.41 -7.68 12.42
CA LEU A 85 12.84 -7.40 12.48
C LEU A 85 13.36 -7.38 13.93
N LYS A 86 12.66 -6.72 14.85
CA LYS A 86 13.04 -6.67 16.28
C LYS A 86 13.01 -8.05 16.94
N GLU A 87 12.08 -8.91 16.54
CA GLU A 87 11.96 -10.29 17.02
C GLU A 87 13.00 -11.23 16.40
N GLY A 88 13.83 -10.76 15.46
CA GLY A 88 14.80 -11.60 14.76
C GLY A 88 14.16 -12.58 13.76
N ARG A 89 12.90 -12.33 13.36
CA ARG A 89 12.13 -13.14 12.41
C ARG A 89 12.44 -12.77 10.97
N PHE A 90 13.71 -12.95 10.60
CA PHE A 90 14.21 -12.75 9.25
C PHE A 90 15.37 -13.72 9.00
N HIS A 91 15.78 -13.88 7.74
CA HIS A 91 16.90 -14.75 7.37
C HIS A 91 18.23 -14.19 7.89
N LYS A 92 18.93 -14.97 8.71
CA LYS A 92 20.23 -14.58 9.29
C LYS A 92 21.37 -14.97 8.36
N VAL A 93 21.58 -14.17 7.33
CA VAL A 93 22.63 -14.35 6.32
C VAL A 93 23.50 -13.09 6.22
N PRO A 94 24.77 -13.18 5.76
CA PRO A 94 25.56 -12.01 5.46
C PRO A 94 24.84 -11.10 4.45
N PHE A 95 24.76 -9.81 4.75
CA PHE A 95 24.02 -8.84 3.96
C PHE A 95 24.85 -7.55 3.82
N ILE A 96 24.78 -6.94 2.64
CA ILE A 96 25.42 -5.66 2.32
C ILE A 96 24.33 -4.68 1.90
N THR A 97 24.38 -3.46 2.42
CA THR A 97 23.46 -2.36 2.08
C THR A 97 24.23 -1.07 1.85
N GLY A 98 23.57 -0.08 1.24
CA GLY A 98 24.10 1.25 0.99
C GLY A 98 22.99 2.20 0.57
N VAL A 99 23.32 3.49 0.52
CA VAL A 99 22.47 4.56 0.00
C VAL A 99 23.30 5.43 -0.94
N THR A 100 22.66 6.09 -1.90
CA THR A 100 23.36 7.08 -2.73
C THR A 100 23.53 8.41 -1.98
N SER A 101 24.46 9.24 -2.44
CA SER A 101 24.72 10.56 -1.85
C SER A 101 23.58 11.57 -2.06
N ALA A 102 22.56 11.24 -2.86
CA ALA A 102 21.52 12.18 -3.26
C ALA A 102 20.13 11.53 -3.56
N GLU A 103 19.70 10.51 -2.81
CA GLU A 103 18.38 9.85 -2.97
C GLU A 103 17.21 10.84 -3.04
N GLY A 104 17.25 11.89 -2.21
CA GLY A 104 16.19 12.90 -2.12
C GLY A 104 15.91 13.65 -3.43
N LYS A 105 16.83 13.63 -4.40
CA LYS A 105 16.59 14.18 -5.74
C LYS A 105 15.42 13.52 -6.45
N LEU A 106 15.11 12.25 -6.14
CA LEU A 106 13.94 11.54 -6.68
C LEU A 106 12.63 12.28 -6.38
N ALA A 107 12.52 12.89 -5.20
CA ALA A 107 11.33 13.62 -4.78
C ALA A 107 11.28 15.08 -5.27
N LEU A 108 12.36 15.58 -5.86
CA LEU A 108 12.49 16.97 -6.33
C LEU A 108 12.22 17.14 -7.83
N SER A 109 12.00 16.04 -8.56
CA SER A 109 11.61 16.10 -9.97
C SER A 109 10.16 16.57 -10.12
N GLY A 110 9.99 17.90 -10.18
CA GLY A 110 8.94 18.63 -10.88
C GLY A 110 7.48 18.39 -10.46
N LYS A 111 6.93 19.35 -9.72
CA LYS A 111 5.64 19.92 -10.14
C LYS A 111 5.92 20.96 -11.21
#